data_AF-A0AA43ZVW6-F1
#
_entry.id   AF-A0AA43ZVW6-F1
#
_cell.length_a   1.000
_cell.length_b   1.000
_cell.length_c   1.000
_cell.angle_alpha   90.00
_cell.angle_beta   90.00
_cell.angle_gamma   90.00
#
_symmetry.space_group_name_H-M   'P 1'
#
loop_
_entity.id
_entity.type
_entity.pdbx_description
1 polymer ?
#
loop_
_entity_poly.entity_id
_entity_poly.type
_entity_poly.pdbx_seq_one_letter_code
_entity_poly.pdbx_strand_id
1 'polypeptide(L)'
;MIYDSEDLAVLNRVVLRKGCETAMVTFNPSLDEGRRRLMVDMLARQIAVARTLSMIGANDLEDLAAQIPVLEENIALIRLDAMEDYLSALGERDAEDEAHLLWMTEEFRRQLPLLKEAAVLAEEGSCGLSERDLRLILSVRDSFEIMAERFEGQDPEVLDGADGYAHAMLDLCSALLRILALKGVSSGELSGIVMELDRVDGDSFRLLARGVLGPQQTEDISSFEMRIGRYVAALYARCIVNSTTPGMALVSDIPDRFRGIRYLMDCPRSQMRCSLSRSS
;
A
#
# COMPACT_ATOMS: atom_id res chain seq x y z
N MET A 1 -1.57 -0.28 -3.87
CA MET A 1 -1.47 -1.73 -3.87
C MET A 1 -0.28 -2.05 -4.67
N ILE A 2 0.40 -3.03 -4.16
CA ILE A 2 1.82 -3.25 -4.38
C ILE A 2 2.07 -3.63 -5.85
N TYR A 3 1.04 -4.13 -6.54
CA TYR A 3 1.12 -4.68 -7.88
C TYR A 3 0.12 -4.03 -8.84
N ASP A 4 0.55 -3.88 -10.09
CA ASP A 4 -0.27 -3.36 -11.18
C ASP A 4 -0.85 -4.48 -12.08
N SER A 5 -1.48 -4.10 -13.19
CA SER A 5 -2.09 -5.07 -14.12
C SER A 5 -1.08 -5.96 -14.84
N GLU A 6 0.15 -5.48 -15.05
CA GLU A 6 1.22 -6.26 -15.67
C GLU A 6 1.73 -7.33 -14.69
N ASP A 7 1.93 -6.95 -13.44
CA ASP A 7 2.29 -7.85 -12.34
C ASP A 7 1.27 -8.98 -12.18
N LEU A 8 -0.02 -8.65 -12.18
CA LEU A 8 -1.10 -9.65 -12.16
C LEU A 8 -1.05 -10.60 -13.37
N ALA A 9 -0.69 -10.09 -14.55
CA ALA A 9 -0.55 -10.91 -15.74
C ALA A 9 0.66 -11.85 -15.63
N VAL A 10 1.78 -11.39 -15.04
CA VAL A 10 2.96 -12.22 -14.74
C VAL A 10 2.60 -13.34 -13.78
N LEU A 11 1.96 -13.02 -12.65
CA LEU A 11 1.57 -14.00 -11.64
C LEU A 11 0.66 -15.10 -12.22
N ASN A 12 -0.30 -14.73 -13.07
CA ASN A 12 -1.16 -15.69 -13.76
C ASN A 12 -0.38 -16.63 -14.70
N ARG A 13 0.59 -16.09 -15.46
CA ARG A 13 1.45 -16.92 -16.33
C ARG A 13 2.32 -17.88 -15.52
N VAL A 14 2.91 -17.39 -14.43
CA VAL A 14 3.70 -18.19 -13.48
C VAL A 14 2.87 -19.33 -12.89
N VAL A 15 1.64 -19.06 -12.42
CA VAL A 15 0.73 -20.08 -11.87
C VAL A 15 0.46 -21.18 -12.91
N LEU A 16 0.19 -20.80 -14.16
CA LEU A 16 -0.06 -21.76 -15.23
C LEU A 16 1.19 -22.58 -15.55
N ARG A 17 2.35 -21.93 -15.72
CA ARG A 17 3.63 -22.60 -16.01
C ARG A 17 3.98 -23.59 -14.91
N LYS A 18 3.99 -23.17 -13.65
CA LYS A 18 4.34 -24.03 -12.51
C LYS A 18 3.33 -25.18 -12.35
N GLY A 19 2.08 -24.99 -12.76
CA GLY A 19 1.10 -26.07 -12.89
C GLY A 19 1.52 -27.13 -13.92
N CYS A 20 2.01 -26.72 -15.09
CA CYS A 20 2.58 -27.62 -16.09
C CYS A 20 3.85 -28.31 -15.59
N GLU A 21 4.77 -27.59 -14.95
CA GLU A 21 5.99 -28.15 -14.34
C GLU A 21 5.66 -29.21 -13.28
N THR A 22 4.63 -28.95 -12.46
CA THR A 22 4.15 -29.91 -11.44
C THR A 22 3.70 -31.21 -12.09
N ALA A 23 2.94 -31.14 -13.19
CA ALA A 23 2.55 -32.31 -13.96
C ALA A 23 3.77 -33.04 -14.54
N MET A 24 4.73 -32.31 -15.12
CA MET A 24 5.95 -32.88 -15.68
C MET A 24 6.78 -33.64 -14.63
N VAL A 25 6.98 -33.05 -13.46
CA VAL A 25 7.69 -33.69 -12.33
C VAL A 25 6.93 -34.92 -11.83
N THR A 26 5.61 -34.82 -11.68
CA THR A 26 4.76 -35.91 -11.19
C THR A 26 4.86 -37.14 -12.07
N PHE A 27 4.86 -36.95 -13.39
CA PHE A 27 4.93 -38.05 -14.36
C PHE A 27 6.35 -38.40 -14.80
N ASN A 28 7.39 -37.79 -14.21
CA ASN A 28 8.78 -38.06 -14.59
C ASN A 28 9.24 -39.44 -14.05
N PRO A 29 9.51 -40.42 -14.93
CA PRO A 29 9.92 -41.76 -14.52
C PRO A 29 11.38 -41.82 -14.03
N SER A 30 12.19 -40.81 -14.31
CA SER A 30 13.62 -40.75 -13.94
C SER A 30 13.87 -40.21 -12.53
N LEU A 31 12.83 -39.68 -11.86
CA LEU A 31 12.92 -39.21 -10.48
C LEU A 31 12.57 -40.32 -9.49
N ASP A 32 13.34 -40.43 -8.42
CA ASP A 32 12.93 -41.20 -7.26
C ASP A 32 11.75 -40.53 -6.55
N GLU A 33 10.99 -41.33 -5.81
CA GLU A 33 9.76 -40.88 -5.15
C GLU A 33 9.99 -39.79 -4.10
N GLY A 34 11.16 -39.77 -3.45
CA GLY A 34 11.51 -38.74 -2.47
C GLY A 34 11.76 -37.38 -3.13
N ARG A 35 12.57 -37.36 -4.19
CA ARG A 35 12.82 -36.14 -4.99
C ARG A 35 11.56 -35.64 -5.69
N ARG A 36 10.76 -36.56 -6.24
CA ARG A 36 9.47 -36.20 -6.86
C ARG A 36 8.57 -35.46 -5.89
N ARG A 37 8.36 -36.01 -4.68
CA ARG A 37 7.53 -35.35 -3.65
C ARG A 37 8.08 -33.99 -3.25
N LEU A 38 9.39 -33.88 -3.00
CA LEU A 38 10.03 -32.62 -2.68
C LEU A 38 9.79 -31.54 -3.75
N MET A 39 10.00 -31.87 -5.02
CA MET A 39 9.82 -30.93 -6.13
C MET A 39 8.35 -30.53 -6.33
N VAL A 40 7.43 -31.49 -6.21
CA VAL A 40 5.98 -31.20 -6.26
C VAL A 40 5.56 -30.28 -5.13
N ASP A 41 6.02 -30.53 -3.91
CA ASP A 41 5.71 -29.69 -2.75
C ASP A 41 6.27 -28.27 -2.91
N MET A 42 7.47 -28.11 -3.45
CA MET A 42 8.06 -26.81 -3.76
C MET A 42 7.23 -26.04 -4.79
N LEU A 43 6.87 -26.67 -5.91
CA LEU A 43 6.07 -26.06 -6.96
C LEU A 43 4.67 -25.68 -6.46
N ALA A 44 4.03 -26.54 -5.66
CA ALA A 44 2.75 -26.26 -5.04
C ALA A 44 2.80 -25.03 -4.14
N ARG A 45 3.86 -24.87 -3.33
CA ARG A 45 4.08 -23.68 -2.50
C ARG A 45 4.26 -22.42 -3.35
N GLN A 46 5.06 -22.48 -4.41
CA GLN A 46 5.26 -21.33 -5.31
C GLN A 46 3.96 -20.91 -6.02
N ILE A 47 3.14 -21.87 -6.44
CA ILE A 47 1.80 -21.61 -7.00
C ILE A 47 0.90 -20.94 -5.96
N ALA A 48 0.91 -21.44 -4.72
CA ALA A 48 0.12 -20.87 -3.63
C ALA A 48 0.51 -19.41 -3.37
N VAL A 49 1.82 -19.10 -3.30
CA VAL A 49 2.30 -17.73 -3.17
C VAL A 49 1.86 -16.86 -4.34
N ALA A 50 2.07 -17.28 -5.57
CA ALA A 50 1.70 -16.47 -6.73
C ALA A 50 0.18 -16.17 -6.78
N ARG A 51 -0.65 -17.13 -6.37
CA ARG A 51 -2.11 -16.92 -6.23
C ARG A 51 -2.43 -15.93 -5.12
N THR A 52 -1.81 -16.06 -3.96
CA THR A 52 -1.98 -15.13 -2.85
C THR A 52 -1.57 -13.70 -3.24
N LEU A 53 -0.42 -13.53 -3.89
CA LEU A 53 0.02 -12.23 -4.41
C LEU A 53 -0.96 -11.68 -5.46
N SER A 54 -1.58 -12.56 -6.26
CA SER A 54 -2.60 -12.15 -7.26
C SER A 54 -3.88 -11.67 -6.59
N MET A 55 -4.35 -12.36 -5.56
CA MET A 55 -5.54 -11.96 -4.78
C MET A 55 -5.31 -10.63 -4.10
N ILE A 56 -4.17 -10.51 -3.42
CA ILE A 56 -3.73 -9.26 -2.81
C ILE A 56 -3.67 -8.19 -3.89
N GLY A 57 -2.98 -8.41 -5.00
CA GLY A 57 -2.91 -7.51 -6.16
C GLY A 57 -4.26 -7.16 -6.82
N ALA A 58 -5.31 -7.95 -6.60
CA ALA A 58 -6.67 -7.68 -7.07
C ALA A 58 -7.56 -6.93 -6.04
N ASN A 59 -7.03 -6.62 -4.85
CA ASN A 59 -7.69 -6.06 -3.68
C ASN A 59 -8.67 -7.03 -3.03
N ASP A 60 -8.48 -8.33 -3.26
CA ASP A 60 -9.20 -9.39 -2.60
C ASP A 60 -8.43 -9.80 -1.35
N LEU A 61 -8.83 -9.22 -0.22
CA LEU A 61 -8.21 -9.38 1.09
C LEU A 61 -9.15 -10.09 2.09
N GLU A 62 -10.23 -10.72 1.61
CA GLU A 62 -11.22 -11.38 2.48
C GLU A 62 -10.58 -12.43 3.39
N ASP A 63 -9.64 -13.21 2.87
CA ASP A 63 -8.96 -14.30 3.56
C ASP A 63 -7.49 -13.97 3.93
N LEU A 64 -7.13 -12.69 4.02
CA LEU A 64 -5.73 -12.25 4.21
C LEU A 64 -5.06 -12.93 5.42
N ALA A 65 -5.77 -13.10 6.54
CA ALA A 65 -5.25 -13.76 7.74
C ALA A 65 -4.86 -15.23 7.50
N ALA A 66 -5.63 -15.96 6.69
CA ALA A 66 -5.32 -17.34 6.32
C ALA A 66 -4.18 -17.44 5.29
N GLN A 67 -3.98 -16.37 4.52
CA GLN A 67 -2.97 -16.29 3.47
C GLN A 67 -1.59 -15.84 3.97
N ILE A 68 -1.51 -15.06 5.05
CA ILE A 68 -0.26 -14.59 5.65
C ILE A 68 0.73 -15.74 5.94
N PRO A 69 0.33 -16.88 6.57
CA PRO A 69 1.26 -17.98 6.81
C PRO A 69 1.89 -18.55 5.54
N VAL A 70 1.15 -18.58 4.42
CA VAL A 70 1.66 -19.06 3.12
C VAL A 70 2.82 -18.18 2.61
N LEU A 71 2.81 -16.89 2.96
CA LEU A 71 3.79 -15.90 2.55
C LEU A 71 4.96 -15.78 3.53
N GLU A 72 4.70 -16.08 4.82
CA GLU A 72 5.72 -16.16 5.88
C GLU A 72 6.57 -17.42 5.79
N GLU A 73 5.97 -18.53 5.36
CA GLU A 73 6.74 -19.71 5.04
C GLU A 73 7.80 -19.30 4.03
N ASN A 74 9.08 -19.51 4.39
CA ASN A 74 10.17 -19.32 3.44
C ASN A 74 9.76 -20.08 2.19
N ILE A 75 9.50 -19.34 1.10
CA ILE A 75 9.48 -19.96 -0.22
C ILE A 75 10.76 -20.77 -0.22
N ALA A 76 10.62 -22.08 -0.37
CA ALA A 76 11.73 -22.89 -0.79
C ALA A 76 12.04 -22.37 -2.20
N LEU A 77 12.71 -21.23 -2.25
CA LEU A 77 13.40 -20.75 -3.41
C LEU A 77 14.25 -21.95 -3.79
N ILE A 78 14.15 -22.33 -5.05
CA ILE A 78 15.11 -23.26 -5.64
C ILE A 78 16.46 -22.79 -5.12
N ARG A 79 17.21 -23.69 -4.46
CA ARG A 79 18.48 -23.30 -3.84
C ARG A 79 19.27 -22.47 -4.86
N LEU A 80 19.95 -21.40 -4.43
CA LEU A 80 20.58 -20.44 -5.34
C LEU A 80 21.43 -21.10 -6.44
N ASP A 81 22.09 -22.22 -6.11
CA ASP A 81 22.85 -23.06 -7.05
C ASP A 81 21.99 -23.78 -8.10
N ALA A 82 20.80 -24.24 -7.73
CA ALA A 82 19.83 -24.83 -8.65
C ALA A 82 18.97 -23.78 -9.39
N MET A 83 18.98 -22.51 -8.94
CA MET A 83 18.17 -21.45 -9.53
C MET A 83 18.76 -20.93 -10.84
N GLU A 84 20.09 -20.84 -10.95
CA GLU A 84 20.76 -20.52 -12.22
C GLU A 84 20.54 -21.62 -13.28
N ASP A 85 20.66 -22.88 -12.88
CA ASP A 85 20.38 -24.03 -13.76
C ASP A 85 18.89 -24.08 -14.17
N TYR A 86 17.98 -23.74 -13.26
CA TYR A 86 16.55 -23.65 -13.57
C TYR A 86 16.24 -22.50 -14.53
N LEU A 87 16.71 -21.29 -14.25
CA LEU A 87 16.48 -20.11 -15.09
C LEU A 87 17.09 -20.28 -16.49
N SER A 88 18.26 -20.92 -16.60
CA SER A 88 18.90 -21.20 -17.90
C SER A 88 18.18 -22.27 -18.72
N ALA A 89 17.35 -23.10 -18.11
CA ALA A 89 16.49 -24.07 -18.80
C ALA A 89 15.16 -23.46 -19.28
N LEU A 90 14.78 -22.29 -18.77
CA LEU A 90 13.58 -21.58 -19.19
C LEU A 90 13.83 -20.80 -20.49
N GLY A 91 12.76 -20.57 -21.26
CA GLY A 91 12.79 -19.56 -22.31
C GLY A 91 12.97 -18.16 -21.72
N GLU A 92 13.51 -17.23 -22.49
CA GLU A 92 13.82 -15.85 -22.05
C GLU A 92 12.66 -15.18 -21.29
N ARG A 93 11.45 -15.20 -21.89
CA ARG A 93 10.24 -14.67 -21.27
C ARG A 93 9.85 -15.37 -19.96
N ASP A 94 10.05 -16.68 -19.87
CA ASP A 94 9.70 -17.44 -18.67
C ASP A 94 10.68 -17.16 -17.53
N ALA A 95 11.96 -16.95 -17.87
CA ALA A 95 12.99 -16.54 -16.93
C ALA A 95 12.73 -15.13 -16.38
N GLU A 96 12.31 -14.19 -17.24
CA GLU A 96 11.87 -12.85 -16.82
C GLU A 96 10.67 -12.92 -15.87
N ASP A 97 9.64 -13.70 -16.21
CA ASP A 97 8.47 -13.90 -15.36
C ASP A 97 8.84 -14.50 -13.98
N GLU A 98 9.82 -15.41 -13.92
CA GLU A 98 10.32 -15.97 -12.66
C GLU A 98 11.10 -14.92 -11.84
N ALA A 99 11.98 -14.14 -12.48
CA ALA A 99 12.69 -13.06 -11.81
C ALA A 99 11.70 -12.02 -11.24
N HIS A 100 10.64 -11.75 -11.98
CA HIS A 100 9.60 -10.82 -11.55
C HIS A 100 8.77 -11.38 -10.37
N LEU A 101 8.46 -12.68 -10.36
CA LEU A 101 7.85 -13.34 -9.18
C LEU A 101 8.72 -13.20 -7.92
N LEU A 102 10.04 -13.37 -8.05
CA LEU A 102 10.97 -13.24 -6.94
C LEU A 102 10.99 -11.81 -6.39
N TRP A 103 11.06 -10.83 -7.28
CA TRP A 103 10.98 -9.41 -6.90
C TRP A 103 9.65 -9.11 -6.20
N MET A 104 8.52 -9.51 -6.79
CA MET A 104 7.19 -9.27 -6.19
C MET A 104 7.11 -9.89 -4.80
N THR A 105 7.59 -11.12 -4.62
CA THR A 105 7.61 -11.78 -3.31
C THR A 105 8.43 -11.00 -2.28
N GLU A 106 9.62 -10.54 -2.66
CA GLU A 106 10.50 -9.81 -1.75
C GLU A 106 9.89 -8.45 -1.39
N GLU A 107 9.30 -7.76 -2.36
CA GLU A 107 8.60 -6.51 -2.12
C GLU A 107 7.39 -6.71 -1.19
N PHE A 108 6.62 -7.79 -1.39
CA PHE A 108 5.54 -8.16 -0.48
C PHE A 108 6.05 -8.34 0.96
N ARG A 109 7.16 -9.07 1.13
CA ARG A 109 7.73 -9.36 2.45
C ARG A 109 8.10 -8.09 3.21
N ARG A 110 8.60 -7.06 2.51
CA ARG A 110 8.87 -5.75 3.13
C ARG A 110 7.62 -5.09 3.67
N GLN A 111 6.48 -5.32 3.01
CA GLN A 111 5.20 -4.72 3.38
C GLN A 111 4.36 -5.58 4.33
N LEU A 112 4.73 -6.84 4.52
CA LEU A 112 4.03 -7.78 5.39
C LEU A 112 3.82 -7.29 6.84
N PRO A 113 4.80 -6.62 7.50
CA PRO A 113 4.57 -6.06 8.84
C PRO A 113 3.42 -5.04 8.85
N LEU A 114 3.32 -4.19 7.83
CA LEU A 114 2.28 -3.17 7.71
C LEU A 114 0.91 -3.81 7.44
N LEU A 115 0.87 -4.87 6.62
CA LEU A 115 -0.37 -5.61 6.34
C LEU A 115 -0.89 -6.35 7.58
N LYS A 116 -0.01 -6.87 8.43
CA LYS A 116 -0.39 -7.46 9.72
C LYS A 116 -0.96 -6.43 10.68
N GLU A 117 -0.31 -5.29 10.81
CA GLU A 117 -0.83 -4.18 11.62
C GLU A 117 -2.20 -3.73 11.09
N ALA A 118 -2.33 -3.59 9.77
CA ALA A 118 -3.57 -3.26 9.09
C ALA A 118 -4.70 -4.26 9.37
N ALA A 119 -4.41 -5.56 9.37
CA ALA A 119 -5.40 -6.60 9.69
C ALA A 119 -5.92 -6.46 11.12
N VAL A 120 -5.04 -6.22 12.10
CA VAL A 120 -5.43 -5.97 13.50
C VAL A 120 -6.32 -4.72 13.60
N LEU A 121 -5.94 -3.62 12.94
CA LEU A 121 -6.74 -2.40 12.92
C LEU A 121 -8.14 -2.63 12.33
N ALA A 122 -8.21 -3.36 11.21
CA ALA A 122 -9.46 -3.70 10.54
C ALA A 122 -10.39 -4.53 11.43
N GLU A 123 -9.87 -5.56 12.11
CA GLU A 123 -10.62 -6.38 13.06
C GLU A 123 -11.16 -5.57 14.24
N GLU A 124 -10.38 -4.62 14.76
CA GLU A 124 -10.79 -3.73 15.84
C GLU A 124 -11.83 -2.67 15.41
N GLY A 125 -12.20 -2.62 14.13
CA GLY A 125 -13.08 -1.59 13.57
C GLY A 125 -12.52 -0.19 13.77
N SER A 126 -11.19 -0.06 13.78
CA SER A 126 -10.48 1.21 13.94
C SER A 126 -9.54 1.42 12.76
N CYS A 127 -9.25 2.67 12.42
CA CYS A 127 -8.15 2.98 11.50
C CYS A 127 -6.84 3.23 12.25
N GLY A 128 -6.81 3.03 13.57
CA GLY A 128 -5.65 3.33 14.40
C GLY A 128 -5.30 4.82 14.49
N LEU A 129 -6.10 5.74 13.93
CA LEU A 129 -5.83 7.19 13.91
C LEU A 129 -6.49 7.91 15.09
N SER A 130 -5.77 8.84 15.70
CA SER A 130 -6.21 9.62 16.87
C SER A 130 -6.59 11.07 16.52
N GLU A 131 -7.20 11.79 17.47
CA GLU A 131 -7.46 13.23 17.34
C GLU A 131 -6.16 14.05 17.18
N ARG A 132 -5.04 13.58 17.76
CA ARG A 132 -3.73 14.17 17.52
C ARG A 132 -3.29 13.99 16.07
N ASP A 133 -3.56 12.83 15.48
CA ASP A 133 -3.25 12.57 14.08
C ASP A 133 -4.13 13.45 13.17
N LEU A 134 -5.42 13.62 13.48
CA LEU A 134 -6.30 14.53 12.74
C LEU A 134 -5.72 15.95 12.66
N ARG A 135 -5.30 16.52 13.80
CA ARG A 135 -4.71 17.87 13.84
C ARG A 135 -3.41 17.96 13.04
N LEU A 136 -2.56 16.94 13.16
CA LEU A 136 -1.31 16.88 12.41
C LEU A 136 -1.57 16.78 10.90
N ILE A 137 -2.46 15.90 10.46
CA ILE A 137 -2.82 15.72 9.05
C ILE A 137 -3.37 17.03 8.46
N LEU A 138 -4.22 17.76 9.20
CA LEU A 138 -4.74 19.06 8.76
C LEU A 138 -3.62 20.09 8.60
N SER A 139 -2.74 20.24 9.61
CA SER A 139 -1.62 21.18 9.56
C SER A 139 -0.66 20.89 8.39
N VAL A 140 -0.37 19.62 8.17
CA VAL A 140 0.50 19.16 7.08
C VAL A 140 -0.16 19.38 5.73
N ARG A 141 -1.44 19.02 5.57
CA ARG A 141 -2.18 19.29 4.33
C ARG A 141 -2.12 20.77 3.98
N ASP A 142 -2.45 21.65 4.91
CA ASP A 142 -2.44 23.10 4.66
C ASP A 142 -1.02 23.59 4.27
N SER A 143 0.03 22.99 4.83
CA SER A 143 1.43 23.30 4.46
C SER A 143 1.78 22.82 3.05
N PHE A 144 1.32 21.64 2.64
CA PHE A 144 1.51 21.14 1.28
C PHE A 144 0.66 21.91 0.26
N GLU A 145 -0.55 22.38 0.61
CA GLU A 145 -1.38 23.23 -0.26
C GLU A 145 -0.66 24.55 -0.58
N ILE A 146 -0.06 25.19 0.43
CA ILE A 146 0.76 26.40 0.25
C ILE A 146 1.93 26.15 -0.72
N MET A 147 2.56 24.99 -0.63
CA MET A 147 3.69 24.64 -1.50
C MET A 147 3.21 24.34 -2.92
N ALA A 148 2.14 23.57 -3.09
CA ALA A 148 1.56 23.24 -4.39
C ALA A 148 1.12 24.50 -5.15
N GLU A 149 0.44 25.45 -4.49
CA GLU A 149 0.07 26.75 -5.09
C GLU A 149 1.30 27.53 -5.57
N ARG A 150 2.45 27.38 -4.91
CA ARG A 150 3.71 28.04 -5.32
C ARG A 150 4.41 27.34 -6.46
N PHE A 151 4.27 26.02 -6.56
CA PHE A 151 4.82 25.22 -7.65
C PHE A 151 4.01 25.36 -8.93
N GLU A 152 2.74 25.76 -8.83
CA GLU A 152 1.87 25.99 -9.98
C GLU A 152 2.52 26.95 -11.00
N GLY A 153 2.70 26.46 -12.23
CA GLY A 153 3.30 27.22 -13.33
C GLY A 153 4.82 27.39 -13.27
N GLN A 154 5.51 26.73 -12.33
CA GLN A 154 6.97 26.65 -12.34
C GLN A 154 7.47 25.56 -13.27
N ASP A 155 8.72 25.68 -13.70
CA ASP A 155 9.39 24.72 -14.58
C ASP A 155 9.60 23.37 -13.85
N PRO A 156 9.11 22.24 -14.39
CA PRO A 156 9.33 20.92 -13.81
C PRO A 156 10.81 20.57 -13.56
N GLU A 157 11.74 21.07 -14.39
CA GLU A 157 13.18 20.85 -14.20
C GLU A 157 13.70 21.58 -12.95
N VAL A 158 13.11 22.72 -12.59
CA VAL A 158 13.46 23.48 -11.38
C VAL A 158 12.86 22.84 -10.14
N LEU A 159 11.67 22.26 -10.27
CA LEU A 159 10.96 21.61 -9.17
C LEU A 159 11.56 20.25 -8.81
N ASP A 160 12.20 19.56 -9.78
CA ASP A 160 12.94 18.31 -9.56
C ASP A 160 12.15 17.29 -8.73
N GLY A 161 10.89 17.03 -9.13
CA GLY A 161 10.00 16.08 -8.45
C GLY A 161 9.32 16.59 -7.17
N ALA A 162 9.67 17.77 -6.66
CA ALA A 162 9.06 18.34 -5.45
C ALA A 162 7.54 18.52 -5.57
N ASP A 163 7.06 18.85 -6.77
CA ASP A 163 5.63 19.01 -7.04
C ASP A 163 4.88 17.67 -7.01
N GLY A 164 5.46 16.63 -7.61
CA GLY A 164 4.93 15.27 -7.52
C GLY A 164 4.87 14.78 -6.06
N TYR A 165 5.92 15.02 -5.29
CA TYR A 165 5.95 14.71 -3.86
C TYR A 165 4.85 15.45 -3.08
N ALA A 166 4.67 16.75 -3.35
CA ALA A 166 3.64 17.55 -2.69
C ALA A 166 2.22 17.03 -2.99
N HIS A 167 1.94 16.68 -4.24
CA HIS A 167 0.65 16.12 -4.65
C HIS A 167 0.40 14.74 -4.01
N ALA A 168 1.38 13.85 -4.01
CA ALA A 168 1.26 12.54 -3.37
C ALA A 168 0.95 12.66 -1.86
N MET A 169 1.58 13.62 -1.18
CA MET A 169 1.32 13.90 0.24
C MET A 169 -0.05 14.53 0.48
N LEU A 170 -0.53 15.39 -0.42
CA LEU A 170 -1.90 15.92 -0.36
C LEU A 170 -2.94 14.82 -0.54
N ASP A 171 -2.74 13.91 -1.49
CA ASP A 171 -3.63 12.78 -1.71
C ASP A 171 -3.64 11.84 -0.50
N LEU A 172 -2.48 11.58 0.10
CA LEU A 172 -2.38 10.85 1.36
C LEU A 172 -3.17 11.53 2.48
N CYS A 173 -2.96 12.83 2.72
CA CYS A 173 -3.70 13.58 3.73
C CYS A 173 -5.22 13.54 3.46
N SER A 174 -5.63 13.71 2.20
CA SER A 174 -7.03 13.64 1.77
C SER A 174 -7.67 12.28 2.06
N ALA A 175 -6.97 11.19 1.75
CA ALA A 175 -7.44 9.84 2.04
C ALA A 175 -7.53 9.57 3.54
N LEU A 176 -6.51 9.95 4.33
CA LEU A 176 -6.51 9.77 5.78
C LEU A 176 -7.64 10.55 6.46
N LEU A 177 -7.91 11.79 6.02
CA LEU A 177 -9.03 12.58 6.52
C LEU A 177 -10.37 11.92 6.19
N ARG A 178 -10.54 11.36 5.00
CA ARG A 178 -11.78 10.63 4.65
C ARG A 178 -11.93 9.33 5.44
N ILE A 179 -10.84 8.61 5.70
CA ILE A 179 -10.84 7.44 6.58
C ILE A 179 -11.25 7.84 8.01
N LEU A 180 -10.68 8.92 8.55
CA LEU A 180 -11.08 9.50 9.85
C LEU A 180 -12.56 9.94 9.88
N ALA A 181 -13.07 10.45 8.76
CA ALA A 181 -14.47 10.83 8.58
C ALA A 181 -15.41 9.62 8.40
N LEU A 182 -14.86 8.41 8.25
CA LEU A 182 -15.58 7.19 7.89
C LEU A 182 -16.34 7.35 6.57
N LYS A 183 -15.76 8.13 5.66
CA LYS A 183 -16.23 8.31 4.28
C LYS A 183 -15.61 7.24 3.38
N GLY A 184 -16.27 6.99 2.25
CA GLY A 184 -15.77 6.04 1.25
C GLY A 184 -14.45 6.50 0.65
N VAL A 185 -13.46 5.60 0.64
CA VAL A 185 -12.22 5.70 -0.12
C VAL A 185 -12.04 4.36 -0.83
N SER A 186 -11.86 4.39 -2.15
CA SER A 186 -11.79 3.16 -2.94
C SER A 186 -10.41 2.50 -2.82
N SER A 187 -10.34 1.18 -2.90
CA SER A 187 -9.06 0.47 -2.82
C SER A 187 -8.12 0.82 -3.98
N GLY A 188 -8.66 1.17 -5.16
CA GLY A 188 -7.88 1.66 -6.30
C GLY A 188 -7.24 3.03 -6.05
N GLU A 189 -7.95 3.93 -5.39
CA GLU A 189 -7.41 5.24 -4.99
C GLU A 189 -6.31 5.11 -3.92
N LEU A 190 -6.58 4.33 -2.87
CA LEU A 190 -5.58 4.00 -1.84
C LEU A 190 -4.35 3.35 -2.48
N SER A 191 -4.58 2.58 -3.54
CA SER A 191 -3.53 1.94 -4.27
C SER A 191 -2.60 2.93 -4.97
N GLY A 192 -3.18 3.87 -5.72
CA GLY A 192 -2.43 4.91 -6.41
C GLY A 192 -1.58 5.73 -5.44
N ILE A 193 -2.14 6.11 -4.28
CA ILE A 193 -1.42 6.88 -3.26
C ILE A 193 -0.15 6.17 -2.80
N VAL A 194 -0.25 4.88 -2.44
CA VAL A 194 0.92 4.12 -1.97
C VAL A 194 1.99 3.99 -3.06
N MET A 195 1.59 3.76 -4.31
CA MET A 195 2.52 3.66 -5.44
C MET A 195 3.23 4.99 -5.72
N GLU A 196 2.50 6.10 -5.67
CA GLU A 196 3.09 7.42 -5.90
C GLU A 196 4.06 7.79 -4.77
N LEU A 197 3.73 7.50 -3.51
CA LEU A 197 4.63 7.72 -2.38
C LEU A 197 5.95 6.94 -2.46
N ASP A 198 5.96 5.77 -3.11
CA ASP A 198 7.18 4.98 -3.33
C ASP A 198 8.05 5.55 -4.46
N ARG A 199 7.43 6.22 -5.43
CA ARG A 199 8.11 6.81 -6.60
C ARG A 199 8.71 8.18 -6.33
N VAL A 200 8.10 8.96 -5.43
CA VAL A 200 8.45 10.36 -5.19
C VAL A 200 9.31 10.50 -3.93
N ASP A 201 10.49 11.11 -4.08
CA ASP A 201 11.32 11.48 -2.94
C ASP A 201 11.04 12.92 -2.48
N GLY A 202 11.18 13.13 -1.18
CA GLY A 202 10.92 14.41 -0.52
C GLY A 202 12.12 15.34 -0.45
N ASP A 203 13.33 14.98 -0.91
CA ASP A 203 14.51 15.83 -0.71
C ASP A 203 14.40 17.19 -1.41
N SER A 204 14.00 17.19 -2.68
CA SER A 204 13.81 18.43 -3.45
C SER A 204 12.68 19.27 -2.87
N PHE A 205 11.60 18.64 -2.40
CA PHE A 205 10.54 19.32 -1.66
C PHE A 205 11.07 19.98 -0.38
N ARG A 206 11.81 19.24 0.47
CA ARG A 206 12.37 19.73 1.73
C ARG A 206 13.33 20.90 1.50
N LEU A 207 14.10 20.89 0.42
CA LEU A 207 14.99 21.99 0.06
C LEU A 207 14.21 23.27 -0.26
N LEU A 208 13.19 23.17 -1.12
CA LEU A 208 12.36 24.30 -1.54
C LEU A 208 11.48 24.83 -0.38
N ALA A 209 10.99 23.92 0.47
CA ALA A 209 10.13 24.26 1.60
C ALA A 209 10.83 25.10 2.69
N ARG A 210 12.14 24.94 2.89
CA ARG A 210 12.91 25.67 3.94
C ARG A 210 12.84 27.19 3.85
N GLY A 211 12.67 27.74 2.64
CA GLY A 211 12.57 29.18 2.42
C GLY A 211 11.15 29.74 2.50
N VAL A 212 10.15 28.86 2.62
CA VAL A 212 8.73 29.20 2.50
C VAL A 212 7.97 28.90 3.78
N LEU A 213 8.18 27.70 4.33
CA LEU A 213 7.48 27.22 5.50
C LEU A 213 8.20 27.67 6.78
N GLY A 214 7.41 27.99 7.80
CA GLY A 214 7.92 28.31 9.12
C GLY A 214 8.47 27.08 9.87
N PRO A 215 9.19 27.29 10.99
CA PRO A 215 9.75 26.19 11.78
C PRO A 215 8.70 25.18 12.25
N GLN A 216 7.53 25.65 12.67
CA GLN A 216 6.44 24.77 13.12
C GLN A 216 5.90 23.88 12.00
N GLN A 217 5.68 24.43 10.81
CA GLN A 217 5.19 23.66 9.66
C GLN A 217 6.21 22.60 9.22
N THR A 218 7.50 22.94 9.31
CA THR A 218 8.59 22.01 9.02
C THR A 218 8.65 20.87 10.05
N GLU A 219 8.43 21.18 11.33
CA GLU A 219 8.33 20.19 12.42
C GLU A 219 7.11 19.29 12.25
N ASP A 220 5.96 19.85 11.86
CA ASP A 220 4.73 19.11 11.61
C ASP A 220 4.90 18.13 10.43
N ILE A 221 5.50 18.58 9.32
CA ILE A 221 5.84 17.71 8.17
C ILE A 221 6.78 16.60 8.60
N SER A 222 7.88 16.93 9.28
CA SER A 222 8.83 15.92 9.78
C SER A 222 8.15 14.89 10.71
N SER A 223 7.28 15.37 11.60
CA SER A 223 6.52 14.53 12.52
C SER A 223 5.53 13.62 11.82
N PHE A 224 4.97 14.08 10.70
CA PHE A 224 4.07 13.31 9.85
C PHE A 224 4.84 12.26 9.03
N GLU A 225 5.97 12.63 8.42
CA GLU A 225 6.86 11.72 7.68
C GLU A 225 7.33 10.55 8.56
N MET A 226 7.71 10.83 9.82
CA MET A 226 8.05 9.80 10.81
C MET A 226 6.93 8.79 11.09
N ARG A 227 5.68 9.12 10.74
CA ARG A 227 4.49 8.29 10.98
C ARG A 227 3.92 7.68 9.70
N ILE A 228 4.55 7.89 8.54
CA ILE A 228 4.04 7.40 7.25
C ILE A 228 3.72 5.91 7.29
N GLY A 229 4.57 5.07 7.89
CA GLY A 229 4.29 3.63 8.01
C GLY A 229 2.94 3.32 8.67
N ARG A 230 2.61 4.02 9.76
CA ARG A 230 1.31 3.88 10.46
C ARG A 230 0.15 4.39 9.60
N TYR A 231 0.36 5.45 8.83
CA TYR A 231 -0.66 5.97 7.91
C TYR A 231 -0.92 5.01 6.76
N VAL A 232 0.13 4.40 6.19
CA VAL A 232 0.03 3.35 5.18
C VAL A 232 -0.69 2.12 5.75
N ALA A 233 -0.40 1.69 6.98
CA ALA A 233 -1.14 0.62 7.64
C ALA A 233 -2.64 0.96 7.79
N ALA A 234 -2.99 2.22 8.07
CA ALA A 234 -4.38 2.66 8.11
C ALA A 234 -5.06 2.62 6.72
N LEU A 235 -4.32 2.94 5.64
CA LEU A 235 -4.82 2.77 4.27
C LEU A 235 -5.09 1.28 3.97
N TYR A 236 -4.15 0.39 4.31
CA TYR A 236 -4.33 -1.05 4.14
C TYR A 236 -5.48 -1.61 4.95
N ALA A 237 -5.65 -1.15 6.20
CA ALA A 237 -6.79 -1.56 7.03
C ALA A 237 -8.11 -1.20 6.33
N ARG A 238 -8.15 -0.02 5.68
CA ARG A 238 -9.33 0.39 4.90
C ARG A 238 -9.54 -0.50 3.67
N CYS A 239 -8.50 -0.92 2.96
CA CYS A 239 -8.61 -1.87 1.86
C CYS A 239 -9.19 -3.21 2.32
N ILE A 240 -8.74 -3.74 3.46
CA ILE A 240 -9.24 -4.99 4.04
C ILE A 240 -10.73 -4.88 4.37
N VAL A 241 -11.15 -3.77 5.00
CA VAL A 241 -12.57 -3.51 5.29
C VAL A 241 -13.40 -3.43 4.01
N ASN A 242 -12.91 -2.71 2.98
CA ASN A 242 -13.60 -2.61 1.70
C ASN A 242 -13.78 -3.99 1.03
N SER A 243 -12.80 -4.89 1.18
CA SER A 243 -12.85 -6.25 0.63
C SER A 243 -13.82 -7.15 1.39
N THR A 244 -13.84 -7.10 2.72
CA THR A 244 -14.68 -7.98 3.57
C THR A 244 -16.13 -7.52 3.67
N THR A 245 -16.41 -6.25 3.39
CA THR A 245 -17.78 -5.69 3.34
C THR A 245 -18.05 -4.95 2.03
N PRO A 246 -18.18 -5.69 0.91
CA PRO A 246 -18.49 -5.11 -0.39
C PRO A 246 -19.90 -4.50 -0.34
N GLY A 247 -19.98 -3.19 -0.10
CA GLY A 247 -21.25 -2.46 0.04
C GLY A 247 -21.35 -1.49 1.21
N MET A 248 -20.33 -1.37 2.08
CA MET A 248 -20.33 -0.37 3.17
C MET A 248 -20.09 1.09 2.70
N ALA A 249 -20.57 1.42 1.50
CA ALA A 249 -21.06 2.75 1.19
C ALA A 249 -22.48 2.88 1.76
N LEU A 250 -22.62 2.89 3.10
CA LEU A 250 -23.71 3.51 3.86
C LEU A 250 -23.59 3.16 5.34
N VAL A 251 -23.11 4.15 6.10
CA VAL A 251 -23.47 4.50 7.47
C VAL A 251 -24.58 3.63 8.11
N SER A 252 -24.22 2.71 9.00
CA SER A 252 -25.10 2.40 10.17
C SER A 252 -24.39 1.74 11.35
N ASP A 253 -23.34 0.93 11.17
CA ASP A 253 -22.75 0.15 12.29
C ASP A 253 -21.32 0.57 12.64
N ILE A 254 -21.12 1.86 12.90
CA ILE A 254 -19.87 2.35 13.49
C ILE A 254 -20.02 2.29 15.01
N PRO A 255 -19.12 1.61 15.75
CA PRO A 255 -19.13 1.59 17.21
C PRO A 255 -19.21 3.02 17.79
N ASP A 256 -20.04 3.20 18.82
CA ASP A 256 -20.45 4.50 19.38
C ASP A 256 -19.29 5.45 19.78
N ARG A 257 -18.04 4.96 19.87
CA ARG A 257 -16.85 5.74 20.24
C ARG A 257 -16.41 6.80 19.21
N PHE A 258 -16.97 6.82 17.99
CA PHE A 258 -16.53 7.73 16.91
C PHE A 258 -17.52 8.86 16.54
N ARG A 259 -18.68 8.98 17.21
CA ARG A 259 -19.67 10.03 16.90
C ARG A 259 -19.14 11.47 17.12
N GLY A 260 -18.12 11.66 17.95
CA GLY A 260 -17.55 12.98 18.25
C GLY A 260 -16.80 13.65 17.09
N ILE A 261 -16.29 12.88 16.12
CA ILE A 261 -15.45 13.40 15.03
C ILE A 261 -16.29 14.00 13.89
N ARG A 262 -17.55 13.57 13.71
CA ARG A 262 -18.46 14.11 12.67
C ARG A 262 -18.71 15.61 12.82
N TYR A 263 -18.76 16.13 14.05
CA TYR A 263 -19.07 17.53 14.32
C TYR A 263 -18.02 18.53 13.80
N LEU A 264 -16.78 18.10 13.58
CA LEU A 264 -15.71 18.97 13.06
C LEU A 264 -15.71 19.07 11.53
N MET A 265 -16.33 18.13 10.82
CA MET A 265 -16.31 18.09 9.34
C MET A 265 -17.56 18.66 8.68
N ASP A 266 -18.66 18.84 9.42
CA ASP A 266 -19.91 19.40 8.92
C ASP A 266 -19.98 20.93 9.06
N CYS A 267 -18.87 21.62 9.34
CA CYS A 267 -18.84 23.08 9.34
C CYS A 267 -18.89 23.59 7.89
N PRO A 268 -19.96 24.27 7.45
CA PRO A 268 -19.98 24.87 6.12
C PRO A 268 -18.89 25.95 6.04
N ARG A 269 -18.24 26.07 4.88
CA ARG A 269 -17.21 27.09 4.52
C ARG A 269 -17.61 28.56 4.83
N SER A 270 -18.83 28.82 5.31
CA SER A 270 -19.36 30.14 5.65
C SER A 270 -19.11 30.59 7.11
N GLN A 271 -18.60 29.76 8.03
CA GLN A 271 -18.40 30.17 9.44
C GLN A 271 -16.97 30.58 9.85
N MET A 272 -15.95 30.44 9.00
CA MET A 272 -14.58 30.93 9.28
C MET A 272 -14.34 32.43 8.98
N ARG A 273 -15.39 33.24 8.78
CA ARG A 273 -15.26 34.71 8.59
C ARG A 273 -15.76 35.58 9.75
N CYS A 274 -16.12 35.01 10.91
CA CYS A 274 -16.61 35.78 12.05
C CYS A 274 -15.86 35.49 13.35
N SER A 275 -14.60 35.90 13.45
CA SER A 275 -13.98 36.18 14.77
C SER A 275 -12.87 37.25 14.75
N LEU A 276 -12.59 37.90 13.61
CA LEU A 276 -11.74 39.09 13.54
C LEU A 276 -12.57 40.38 13.50
N SER A 277 -13.35 40.64 14.54
CA SER A 277 -13.74 41.99 14.90
C SER A 277 -14.27 42.02 16.33
N ARG A 278 -13.78 42.99 17.12
CA ARG A 278 -14.00 43.26 18.55
C ARG A 278 -12.99 42.50 19.43
N SER A 279 -12.05 43.16 20.09
CA SER A 279 -12.20 44.42 20.81
C SER A 279 -10.87 45.17 20.94
N SER A 280 -10.89 46.40 20.45
CA SER A 280 -10.25 47.57 21.07
C SER A 280 -10.69 47.72 22.53
#